data_AF-A0A6C0FQD8-F1
#
_entry.id   AF-A0A6C0FQD8-F1
#
_cell.length_a   1.000
_cell.length_b   1.000
_cell.length_c   1.000
_cell.angle_alpha   90.00
_cell.angle_beta   90.00
_cell.angle_gamma   90.00
#
_symmetry.space_group_name_H-M   'P 1'
#
loop_
_entity.id
_entity.type
_entity.pdbx_description
1 polymer ?
#
loop_
_entity_poly.entity_id
_entity_poly.type
_entity_poly.pdbx_seq_one_letter_code
_entity_poly.pdbx_strand_id
1 'polypeptide(L)'
;MATTRSTRRVRADRRRRRRLAQVDHDLTTADWAALRDAWAGCAYCGSTTGDLQRDCVLPISRGGRYTLGNVVPACRACNASKCNAEVTTWMRRKRLDEGAFLVRQAQVVALLTALPVEP
;
A
#
# COMPACT_ATOMS: atom_id res chain seq x y z
N MET A 1 -20.38 5.50 -32.54
CA MET A 1 -20.54 5.15 -31.10
C MET A 1 -19.25 5.45 -30.36
N ALA A 2 -19.16 6.61 -29.69
CA ALA A 2 -17.98 6.98 -28.92
C ALA A 2 -17.88 6.18 -27.61
N THR A 3 -16.68 5.71 -27.32
CA THR A 3 -16.30 4.75 -26.27
C THR A 3 -16.51 5.28 -24.85
N THR A 4 -17.68 5.04 -24.26
CA THR A 4 -18.01 5.32 -22.84
C THR A 4 -17.05 4.68 -21.82
N ARG A 5 -16.27 3.66 -22.22
CA ARG A 5 -15.25 3.01 -21.37
C ARG A 5 -13.99 3.86 -21.16
N SER A 6 -13.67 4.75 -22.11
CA SER A 6 -12.53 5.68 -22.04
C SER A 6 -12.78 6.78 -21.01
N THR A 7 -13.99 7.34 -20.98
CA THR A 7 -14.34 8.50 -20.14
C THR A 7 -14.37 8.17 -18.65
N ARG A 8 -14.80 6.96 -18.25
CA ARG A 8 -14.77 6.55 -16.82
C ARG A 8 -13.35 6.42 -16.27
N ARG A 9 -12.43 5.81 -17.03
CA ARG A 9 -11.03 5.66 -16.61
C ARG A 9 -10.34 7.01 -16.45
N VAL A 10 -10.55 7.91 -17.41
CA VAL A 10 -10.03 9.29 -17.33
C VAL A 10 -10.57 10.03 -16.11
N ARG A 11 -11.88 9.92 -15.81
CA ARG A 11 -12.48 10.53 -14.60
C ARG A 11 -11.90 9.94 -13.31
N ALA A 12 -11.74 8.62 -13.24
CA ALA A 12 -11.17 7.94 -12.07
C ALA A 12 -9.71 8.35 -11.84
N ASP A 13 -8.91 8.44 -12.89
CA ASP A 13 -7.52 8.90 -12.83
C ASP A 13 -7.43 10.36 -12.37
N ARG A 14 -8.22 11.27 -12.94
CA ARG A 14 -8.30 12.67 -12.47
C ARG A 14 -8.67 12.76 -10.99
N ARG A 15 -9.65 11.98 -10.53
CA ARG A 15 -10.04 11.94 -9.11
C ARG A 15 -8.91 11.42 -8.22
N ARG A 16 -8.16 10.42 -8.68
CA ARG A 16 -7.00 9.88 -7.97
C ARG A 16 -5.89 10.93 -7.87
N ARG A 17 -5.51 11.56 -8.99
CA ARG A 17 -4.49 12.63 -9.02
C ARG A 17 -4.84 13.78 -8.08
N ARG A 18 -6.10 14.25 -8.11
CA ARG A 18 -6.57 15.30 -7.19
C ARG A 18 -6.39 14.93 -5.73
N ARG A 19 -6.73 13.70 -5.34
CA ARG A 19 -6.58 13.24 -3.94
C ARG A 19 -5.13 13.16 -3.50
N LEU A 20 -4.24 12.72 -4.38
CA LEU A 20 -2.80 12.67 -4.10
C LEU A 20 -2.24 14.09 -3.93
N ALA A 21 -2.66 15.03 -4.78
CA ALA A 21 -2.20 16.42 -4.69
C ALA A 21 -2.70 17.18 -3.45
N GLN A 22 -3.67 16.65 -2.71
CA GLN A 22 -4.26 17.30 -1.52
C GLN A 22 -3.56 16.92 -0.22
N VAL A 23 -2.57 16.05 -0.27
CA VAL A 23 -2.12 15.25 0.86
C VAL A 23 -0.61 15.08 0.75
N ASP A 24 0.14 15.44 1.80
CA ASP A 24 1.57 15.20 1.82
C ASP A 24 1.89 13.70 1.75
N HIS A 25 2.93 13.42 0.97
CA HIS A 25 3.46 12.08 0.72
C HIS A 25 4.95 12.17 1.04
N ASP A 26 5.35 11.54 2.13
CA ASP A 26 6.69 11.62 2.70
C ASP A 26 7.47 10.32 2.53
N LEU A 27 6.87 9.27 1.96
CA LEU A 27 7.57 8.02 1.69
C LEU A 27 8.69 8.22 0.65
N THR A 28 9.93 8.17 1.11
CA THR A 28 11.12 8.28 0.28
C THR A 28 11.45 6.98 -0.45
N THR A 29 12.42 7.03 -1.35
CA THR A 29 12.98 5.82 -1.98
C THR A 29 13.73 4.94 -0.99
N ALA A 30 14.39 5.53 0.01
CA ALA A 30 15.09 4.82 1.07
C ALA A 30 14.08 4.09 1.97
N ASP A 31 13.00 4.76 2.38
CA ASP A 31 11.91 4.13 3.15
C ASP A 31 11.32 2.94 2.41
N TRP A 32 11.14 3.07 1.09
CA TRP A 32 10.63 1.98 0.27
C TRP A 32 11.59 0.77 0.24
N ALA A 33 12.89 1.00 0.12
CA ALA A 33 13.88 -0.06 0.20
C ALA A 33 13.85 -0.73 1.58
N ALA A 34 13.86 0.06 2.65
CA ALA A 34 13.80 -0.43 4.02
C ALA A 34 12.52 -1.23 4.30
N LEU A 35 11.36 -0.80 3.77
CA LEU A 35 10.11 -1.55 3.86
C LEU A 35 10.19 -2.89 3.13
N ARG A 36 10.78 -2.93 1.93
CA ARG A 36 10.97 -4.20 1.21
C ARG A 36 11.82 -5.18 1.99
N ASP A 37 12.89 -4.70 2.60
CA ASP A 37 13.83 -5.54 3.35
C ASP A 37 13.20 -6.01 4.67
N ALA A 38 12.53 -5.12 5.40
CA ALA A 38 11.87 -5.45 6.67
C ALA A 38 10.72 -6.45 6.52
N TRP A 39 9.98 -6.40 5.41
CA TRP A 39 8.91 -7.37 5.12
C TRP A 39 9.43 -8.65 4.45
N ALA A 40 10.56 -8.59 3.76
CA ALA A 40 11.18 -9.69 3.03
C ALA A 40 10.22 -10.44 2.08
N GLY A 41 9.20 -9.78 1.55
CA GLY A 41 8.17 -10.38 0.71
C GLY A 41 6.87 -9.57 0.68
N CYS A 42 5.84 -10.14 0.06
CA CYS A 42 4.50 -9.57 0.08
C CYS A 42 3.95 -9.57 1.51
N ALA A 43 3.56 -8.41 2.02
CA ALA A 43 3.01 -8.22 3.36
C ALA A 43 1.72 -9.02 3.64
N TYR A 44 1.07 -9.53 2.59
CA TYR A 44 -0.19 -10.25 2.70
C TYR A 44 -0.04 -11.76 2.55
N CYS A 45 0.58 -12.23 1.47
CA CYS A 45 0.70 -13.65 1.17
C CYS A 45 2.09 -14.24 1.42
N GLY A 46 3.07 -13.41 1.83
CA GLY A 46 4.44 -13.84 2.07
C GLY A 46 5.26 -14.19 0.82
N SER A 47 4.66 -14.14 -0.37
CA SER A 47 5.38 -14.43 -1.62
C SER A 47 6.58 -13.48 -1.80
N THR A 48 7.74 -14.06 -2.02
CA THR A 48 9.01 -13.39 -2.32
C THR A 48 9.28 -13.28 -3.81
N THR A 49 8.35 -13.75 -4.63
CA THR A 49 8.50 -13.86 -6.09
C THR A 49 7.79 -12.73 -6.82
N GLY A 50 8.47 -12.16 -7.81
CA GLY A 50 7.96 -11.08 -8.65
C GLY A 50 8.10 -9.68 -8.03
N ASP A 51 7.74 -8.67 -8.80
CA ASP A 51 7.89 -7.27 -8.38
C ASP A 51 6.88 -6.88 -7.30
N LEU A 52 7.41 -6.45 -6.15
CA LEU A 52 6.62 -5.87 -5.07
C LEU A 52 6.22 -4.43 -5.42
N GLN A 53 4.94 -4.14 -5.24
CA GLN A 53 4.34 -2.83 -5.45
C GLN A 53 4.06 -2.16 -4.11
N ARG A 54 4.03 -0.83 -4.10
CA ARG A 54 3.59 -0.05 -2.94
C ARG A 54 2.06 -0.14 -2.85
N ASP A 55 1.55 -0.80 -1.82
CA ASP A 55 0.13 -0.77 -1.49
C ASP A 55 -0.11 0.05 -0.22
N CYS A 56 -1.21 0.80 -0.21
CA CYS A 56 -1.60 1.61 0.94
C CYS A 56 -2.58 0.84 1.82
N VAL A 57 -2.24 0.60 3.07
CA VAL A 57 -3.05 -0.09 4.08
C VAL A 57 -4.42 0.58 4.22
N LEU A 58 -4.44 1.89 4.48
CA LEU A 58 -5.61 2.75 4.24
C LEU A 58 -5.56 3.26 2.79
N PRO A 59 -6.57 2.99 1.94
CA PRO A 59 -6.59 3.48 0.58
C PRO A 59 -6.64 5.01 0.50
N ILE A 60 -5.95 5.59 -0.49
CA ILE A 60 -5.99 7.05 -0.79
C ILE A 60 -7.43 7.56 -0.95
N SER A 61 -8.34 6.74 -1.47
CA SER A 61 -9.74 7.11 -1.63
C SER A 61 -10.49 7.37 -0.32
N ARG A 62 -9.93 6.91 0.81
CA ARG A 62 -10.43 7.06 2.18
C ARG A 62 -9.49 7.89 3.07
N GLY A 63 -8.60 8.69 2.48
CA GLY A 63 -7.70 9.58 3.22
C GLY A 63 -6.33 8.99 3.56
N GLY A 64 -6.01 7.80 3.07
CA GLY A 64 -4.65 7.26 3.16
C GLY A 64 -3.61 8.09 2.42
N ARG A 65 -2.34 7.90 2.78
CA ARG A 65 -1.18 8.65 2.26
C ARG A 65 -0.04 7.70 1.88
N TYR A 66 0.90 8.16 1.07
CA TYR A 66 2.16 7.44 0.88
C TYR A 66 3.13 7.83 2.00
N THR A 67 2.99 7.14 3.13
CA THR A 67 3.84 7.31 4.32
C THR A 67 4.40 5.96 4.75
N LEU A 68 5.48 5.95 5.52
CA LEU A 68 6.10 4.73 6.06
C LEU A 68 5.09 3.89 6.88
N GLY A 69 4.22 4.55 7.64
CA GLY A 69 3.18 3.89 8.45
C GLY A 69 2.01 3.30 7.64
N ASN A 70 1.79 3.76 6.41
CA ASN A 70 0.62 3.38 5.62
C ASN A 70 0.96 2.57 4.37
N VAL A 71 2.23 2.42 4.01
CA VAL A 71 2.65 1.68 2.81
C VAL A 71 3.29 0.36 3.18
N VAL A 72 2.89 -0.71 2.48
CA VAL A 72 3.48 -2.04 2.60
C VAL A 72 3.81 -2.61 1.22
N PRO A 73 4.81 -3.49 1.10
CA PRO A 73 5.08 -4.19 -0.13
C PRO A 73 4.01 -5.25 -0.40
N ALA A 74 3.44 -5.27 -1.59
CA ALA A 74 2.44 -6.24 -2.01
C ALA A 74 2.73 -6.77 -3.40
N CYS A 75 2.56 -8.08 -3.60
CA CYS A 75 2.63 -8.66 -4.94
C CYS A 75 1.46 -8.15 -5.80
N ARG A 76 1.62 -8.20 -7.13
CA ARG A 76 0.60 -7.76 -8.09
C ARG A 76 -0.77 -8.37 -7.84
N ALA A 77 -0.83 -9.67 -7.50
CA ALA A 77 -2.10 -10.38 -7.29
C ALA A 77 -2.84 -9.87 -6.04
N CYS A 78 -2.14 -9.71 -4.92
CA CYS A 78 -2.73 -9.18 -3.69
C CYS A 78 -3.15 -7.72 -3.85
N ASN A 79 -2.26 -6.88 -4.42
CA ASN A 79 -2.55 -5.47 -4.64
C ASN A 79 -3.78 -5.27 -5.55
N ALA A 80 -3.86 -6.02 -6.65
CA ALA A 80 -5.02 -5.99 -7.54
C ALA A 80 -6.30 -6.50 -6.86
N SER A 81 -6.20 -7.54 -6.02
CA SER A 81 -7.33 -8.08 -5.27
C SER A 81 -7.86 -7.12 -4.21
N LYS A 82 -6.97 -6.41 -3.50
CA LYS A 82 -7.35 -5.41 -2.49
C LYS A 82 -7.92 -4.16 -3.13
N CYS A 83 -7.29 -3.65 -4.19
CA CYS A 83 -7.71 -2.47 -4.92
C CYS A 83 -7.94 -1.28 -3.95
N ASN A 84 -9.17 -0.78 -3.84
CA ASN A 84 -9.55 0.33 -2.97
C ASN A 84 -10.30 -0.13 -1.70
N ALA A 85 -10.28 -1.43 -1.40
CA ALA A 85 -10.83 -1.94 -0.15
C ALA A 85 -9.94 -1.55 1.03
N GLU A 86 -10.57 -1.30 2.17
CA GLU A 86 -9.86 -1.18 3.45
C GLU A 86 -9.22 -2.55 3.79
N VAL A 87 -8.00 -2.53 4.34
CA VAL A 87 -7.16 -3.72 4.48
C VAL A 87 -7.81 -4.81 5.31
N THR A 88 -8.36 -4.48 6.48
CA THR A 88 -8.87 -5.46 7.44
C THR A 88 -10.09 -6.16 6.87
N THR A 89 -10.98 -5.38 6.26
CA THR A 89 -12.17 -5.89 5.57
C THR A 89 -11.82 -6.78 4.39
N TRP A 90 -10.77 -6.43 3.63
CA TRP A 90 -10.29 -7.28 2.54
C TRP A 90 -9.63 -8.58 3.05
N MET A 91 -8.80 -8.50 4.09
CA MET A 91 -8.13 -9.65 4.69
C MET A 91 -9.12 -10.66 5.24
N ARG A 92 -10.15 -10.20 5.97
CA ARG A 92 -11.26 -11.06 6.44
C ARG A 92 -11.95 -11.79 5.29
N ARG A 93 -12.26 -11.10 4.18
CA ARG A 93 -12.84 -11.74 2.98
C ARG A 93 -11.89 -12.75 2.32
N LYS A 94 -10.58 -12.51 2.37
CA LYS A 94 -9.55 -13.42 1.84
C LYS A 94 -9.16 -14.54 2.82
N ARG A 95 -9.71 -14.54 4.03
CA ARG A 95 -9.35 -15.46 5.13
C ARG A 95 -7.84 -15.43 5.45
N LEU A 96 -7.26 -14.23 5.39
CA LEU A 96 -5.88 -13.99 5.82
C LEU A 96 -5.87 -13.65 7.32
N ASP A 97 -4.72 -13.83 7.96
CA ASP A 97 -4.53 -13.48 9.36
C ASP A 97 -4.34 -11.97 9.54
N GLU A 98 -5.45 -11.28 9.80
CA GLU A 98 -5.47 -9.83 10.07
C GLU A 98 -4.66 -9.46 11.33
N GLY A 99 -4.74 -10.25 12.39
CA GLY A 99 -4.07 -9.96 13.65
C GLY A 99 -2.56 -10.00 13.50
N ALA A 100 -2.05 -11.07 12.88
CA ALA A 100 -0.63 -11.19 12.57
C ALA A 100 -0.13 -10.05 11.67
N PHE A 101 -0.92 -9.65 10.67
CA PHE A 101 -0.57 -8.51 9.82
C PHE A 101 -0.47 -7.20 10.59
N LEU A 102 -1.46 -6.86 11.42
CA LEU A 102 -1.46 -5.60 12.18
C LEU A 102 -0.29 -5.53 13.17
N VAL A 103 -0.01 -6.64 13.86
CA VAL A 103 1.15 -6.75 14.76
C VAL A 103 2.45 -6.57 13.97
N ARG A 104 2.60 -7.27 12.84
CA ARG A 104 3.82 -7.17 12.02
C ARG A 104 4.00 -5.76 11.44
N GLN A 105 2.91 -5.13 10.98
CA GLN A 105 2.95 -3.76 10.49
C GLN A 105 3.44 -2.80 11.58
N ALA A 106 2.89 -2.88 12.79
CA ALA A 106 3.33 -2.04 13.91
C ALA A 106 4.81 -2.26 14.24
N GLN A 107 5.27 -3.51 14.26
CA GLN A 107 6.68 -3.85 14.49
C GLN A 107 7.61 -3.27 13.42
N VAL A 108 7.26 -3.41 12.14
CA VAL A 108 8.08 -2.87 11.03
C VAL A 108 8.13 -1.35 11.08
N VAL A 109 6.99 -0.68 11.33
CA VAL A 109 6.96 0.78 11.44
C VAL A 109 7.80 1.26 12.62
N ALA A 110 7.67 0.62 13.78
CA ALA A 110 8.47 0.95 14.96
C ALA A 110 9.98 0.75 14.70
N LEU A 111 10.35 -0.36 14.07
CA LEU A 111 11.74 -0.64 13.68
C LEU A 111 12.28 0.48 12.79
N LEU A 112 11.60 0.80 11.69
CA LEU A 112 12.13 1.74 10.70
C LEU A 112 12.08 3.20 11.17
N THR A 113 11.18 3.55 12.09
CA THR A 113 11.14 4.89 12.69
C THR A 113 12.23 5.06 13.76
N ALA A 114 12.66 3.97 14.39
CA ALA A 114 13.72 3.98 15.40
C ALA A 114 15.14 3.92 14.81
N LEU A 115 15.29 3.60 13.52
CA LEU A 115 16.59 3.63 12.84
C LEU A 115 17.01 5.10 12.62
N PRO A 116 18.26 5.47 12.96
CA PRO A 116 18.77 6.79 12.59
C PRO A 116 18.78 6.91 11.07
N VAL A 117 18.14 7.96 10.55
CA VAL A 117 18.20 8.31 9.14
C VAL A 117 19.59 8.89 8.89
N GLU A 118 20.52 8.05 8.40
CA GLU A 118 21.85 8.52 7.99
C GLU A 118 21.70 9.49 6.79
N PRO A 119 22.33 10.68 6.83
CA PRO A 119 22.14 11.75 5.85
C PRO A 119 22.73 11.47 4.47
#